data_AF-A0A3D2GPF0-F1
#
_entry.id   AF-A0A3D2GPF0-F1
#
_cell.length_a   1.000
_cell.length_b   1.000
_cell.length_c   1.000
_cell.angle_alpha   90.00
_cell.angle_beta   90.00
_cell.angle_gamma   90.00
#
_symmetry.space_group_name_H-M   'P 1'
#
loop_
_entity.id
_entity.type
_entity.pdbx_description
1 polymer ?
#
loop_
_entity_poly.entity_id
_entity_poly.type
_entity_poly.pdbx_seq_one_letter_code
_entity_poly.pdbx_strand_id
1 'polypeptide(L)'
;PRHRLTAMLAVPSPAAALTVLNSLNSASGGQVEAFEIIARPCLDIAFRHMENCRDPFDDVHDWYGLTEITAGRADSGLDETIENALGELFEAGVVSDVVIAQNDSQRGDFWYLREAIVEAQRLEGGSIKHDISVPVSRIADFIEAGIDRVTEIMPDIRPTVFGHIGDG
;
A
#
# COMPACT_ATOMS: atom_id res chain seq x y z
N PRO A 1 20.32 -4.78 5.59
CA PRO A 1 19.66 -6.01 5.09
C PRO A 1 20.55 -6.73 4.06
N ARG A 2 20.56 -8.07 4.03
CA ARG A 2 21.31 -8.86 3.02
C ARG A 2 20.39 -9.49 1.97
N HIS A 3 19.08 -9.48 2.21
CA HIS A 3 18.04 -9.89 1.30
C HIS A 3 16.79 -9.03 1.52
N ARG A 4 15.97 -8.88 0.47
CA ARG A 4 14.81 -7.99 0.46
C ARG A 4 13.79 -8.47 -0.57
N LEU A 5 12.53 -8.39 -0.19
CA LEU A 5 11.37 -8.57 -1.07
C LEU A 5 10.50 -7.31 -1.03
N THR A 6 10.04 -6.87 -2.19
CA THR A 6 9.10 -5.75 -2.31
C THR A 6 7.94 -6.18 -3.19
N ALA A 7 6.72 -5.90 -2.76
CA ALA A 7 5.52 -6.28 -3.49
C ALA A 7 4.49 -5.15 -3.50
N MET A 8 3.80 -5.00 -4.63
CA MET A 8 2.53 -4.30 -4.70
C MET A 8 1.39 -5.31 -4.53
N LEU A 9 0.35 -4.90 -3.83
CA LEU A 9 -0.82 -5.70 -3.47
C LEU A 9 -2.08 -4.94 -3.90
N ALA A 10 -3.02 -5.62 -4.53
CA ALA A 10 -4.38 -5.11 -4.68
C ALA A 10 -5.24 -5.69 -3.55
N VAL A 11 -5.92 -4.84 -2.78
CA VAL A 11 -6.73 -5.26 -1.64
C VAL A 11 -8.13 -4.65 -1.72
N PRO A 12 -9.18 -5.33 -1.21
CA PRO A 12 -10.54 -4.82 -1.31
C PRO A 12 -10.85 -3.69 -0.32
N SER A 13 -10.05 -3.52 0.74
CA SER A 13 -10.30 -2.54 1.80
C SER A 13 -9.07 -2.26 2.68
N PRO A 14 -9.09 -1.18 3.48
CA PRO A 14 -8.07 -0.95 4.51
C PRO A 14 -8.02 -2.03 5.58
N ALA A 15 -9.16 -2.64 5.92
CA ALA A 15 -9.21 -3.76 6.85
C ALA A 15 -8.45 -4.97 6.29
N ALA A 16 -8.61 -5.27 4.99
CA ALA A 16 -7.84 -6.33 4.34
C ALA A 16 -6.33 -6.02 4.33
N ALA A 17 -5.92 -4.78 4.08
CA ALA A 17 -4.52 -4.35 4.18
C ALA A 17 -3.92 -4.65 5.58
N LEU A 18 -4.66 -4.38 6.65
CA LEU A 18 -4.25 -4.72 8.02
C LEU A 18 -4.12 -6.23 8.23
N THR A 19 -5.05 -7.03 7.69
CA THR A 19 -4.94 -8.50 7.73
C THR A 19 -3.67 -8.98 7.03
N VAL A 20 -3.34 -8.41 5.87
CA VAL A 20 -2.11 -8.74 5.14
C VAL A 20 -0.87 -8.36 5.96
N LEU A 21 -0.79 -7.13 6.49
CA LEU A 21 0.32 -6.69 7.34
C LEU A 21 0.55 -7.65 8.51
N ASN A 22 -0.52 -8.06 9.21
CA ASN A 22 -0.42 -8.97 10.35
C ASN A 22 0.06 -10.37 9.94
N SER A 23 -0.41 -10.87 8.80
CA SER A 23 0.02 -12.16 8.24
C SER A 23 1.50 -12.12 7.85
N LEU A 24 1.93 -11.08 7.13
CA LEU A 24 3.32 -10.91 6.71
C LEU A 24 4.27 -10.71 7.89
N ASN A 25 3.85 -9.98 8.93
CA ASN A 25 4.61 -9.87 10.17
C ASN A 25 4.75 -11.23 10.86
N SER A 26 3.68 -12.02 10.91
CA SER A 26 3.71 -13.35 11.52
C SER A 26 4.62 -14.30 10.75
N ALA A 27 4.52 -14.32 9.42
CA ALA A 27 5.32 -15.16 8.54
C ALA A 27 6.81 -14.78 8.56
N SER A 28 7.12 -13.48 8.55
CA SER A 28 8.50 -12.98 8.51
C SER A 28 9.19 -12.92 9.88
N GLY A 29 8.46 -13.15 10.99
CA GLY A 29 9.00 -12.92 12.34
C GLY A 29 9.21 -11.44 12.65
N GLY A 30 8.32 -10.57 12.15
CA GLY A 30 8.33 -9.13 12.38
C GLY A 30 9.38 -8.37 11.56
N GLN A 31 9.70 -8.84 10.36
CA GLN A 31 10.70 -8.22 9.48
C GLN A 31 10.09 -7.36 8.37
N VAL A 32 8.80 -7.04 8.47
CA VAL A 32 8.18 -6.04 7.59
C VAL A 32 8.79 -4.68 7.94
N GLU A 33 9.57 -4.11 7.02
CA GLU A 33 10.20 -2.80 7.19
C GLU A 33 9.25 -1.67 6.82
N ALA A 34 8.39 -1.89 5.83
CA ALA A 34 7.38 -0.93 5.40
C ALA A 34 6.10 -1.60 4.93
N PHE A 35 4.98 -0.94 5.19
CA PHE A 35 3.69 -1.27 4.60
C PHE A 35 2.88 0.02 4.41
N GLU A 36 2.76 0.45 3.16
CA GLU A 36 1.88 1.53 2.76
C GLU A 36 0.49 1.00 2.44
N ILE A 37 -0.54 1.78 2.78
CA ILE A 37 -1.85 1.70 2.13
C ILE A 37 -2.02 2.89 1.20
N ILE A 38 -2.63 2.69 0.03
CA ILE A 38 -2.81 3.71 -0.99
C ILE A 38 -4.22 3.56 -1.61
N ALA A 39 -5.05 4.59 -1.48
CA ALA A 39 -6.35 4.65 -2.16
C ALA A 39 -6.17 4.94 -3.65
N ARG A 40 -7.05 4.40 -4.51
CA ARG A 40 -7.02 4.59 -5.96
C ARG A 40 -6.88 6.05 -6.42
N PRO A 41 -7.61 7.03 -5.85
CA PRO A 41 -7.47 8.42 -6.26
C PRO A 41 -6.03 8.95 -6.14
N CYS A 42 -5.22 8.42 -5.22
CA CYS A 42 -3.82 8.83 -5.07
C CYS A 42 -2.98 8.41 -6.28
N LEU A 43 -3.17 7.17 -6.77
CA LEU A 43 -2.48 6.66 -7.95
C LEU A 43 -2.94 7.39 -9.22
N ASP A 44 -4.24 7.65 -9.36
CA ASP A 44 -4.77 8.42 -10.49
C ASP A 44 -4.12 9.80 -10.64
N ILE A 45 -3.88 10.46 -9.51
CA ILE A 45 -3.21 11.76 -9.45
C ILE A 45 -1.75 11.61 -9.89
N ALA A 46 -1.04 10.58 -9.42
CA ALA A 46 0.32 10.28 -9.86
C ALA A 46 0.39 10.02 -11.38
N PHE A 47 -0.49 9.17 -11.93
CA PHE A 47 -0.55 8.87 -13.37
C PHE A 47 -0.84 10.09 -14.23
N ARG A 48 -1.65 11.04 -13.73
CA ARG A 48 -2.01 12.25 -14.46
C ARG A 48 -0.89 13.27 -14.54
N HIS A 49 -0.08 13.37 -13.49
CA HIS A 49 0.84 14.49 -13.29
C HIS A 49 2.32 14.13 -13.34
N MET A 50 2.66 12.86 -13.16
CA MET A 50 4.04 12.40 -13.07
C MET A 50 4.37 11.49 -14.25
N GLU A 51 5.56 11.70 -14.82
CA GLU A 51 6.05 10.86 -15.89
C GLU A 51 6.39 9.46 -15.36
N ASN A 52 6.34 8.45 -16.22
CA ASN A 52 6.76 7.07 -15.92
C ASN A 52 6.02 6.38 -14.76
N CYS A 53 4.92 6.95 -14.26
CA CYS A 53 4.03 6.25 -13.34
C CYS A 53 3.09 5.34 -14.14
N ARG A 54 3.01 4.06 -13.76
CA ARG A 54 2.14 3.05 -14.38
C ARG A 54 1.45 2.24 -13.31
N ASP A 55 0.24 1.78 -13.62
CA ASP A 55 -0.44 0.83 -12.76
C ASP A 55 0.33 -0.50 -12.79
N PRO A 56 0.70 -1.06 -11.64
CA PRO A 56 1.34 -2.36 -11.58
C PRO A 56 0.41 -3.53 -11.93
N PHE A 57 -0.91 -3.30 -11.94
CA PHE A 57 -1.92 -4.32 -12.27
C PHE A 57 -2.63 -4.01 -13.59
N ASP A 58 -3.18 -5.06 -14.20
CA ASP A 58 -4.01 -4.93 -15.42
C ASP A 58 -5.42 -4.39 -15.08
N ASP A 59 -5.95 -4.76 -13.91
CA ASP A 59 -7.25 -4.33 -13.41
C ASP A 59 -7.15 -3.14 -12.45
N VAL A 60 -8.22 -2.34 -12.38
CA VAL A 60 -8.33 -1.20 -11.46
C VAL A 60 -8.90 -1.68 -10.13
N HIS A 61 -8.24 -1.31 -9.04
CA HIS A 61 -8.66 -1.61 -7.67
C HIS A 61 -8.91 -0.33 -6.87
N ASP A 62 -9.71 -0.40 -5.80
CA ASP A 62 -9.98 0.75 -4.94
C ASP A 62 -8.84 1.01 -3.94
N TRP A 63 -8.16 -0.04 -3.50
CA TRP A 63 -7.09 0.01 -2.51
C TRP A 63 -5.89 -0.83 -2.93
N TYR A 64 -4.72 -0.28 -2.64
CA TYR A 64 -3.43 -0.87 -2.93
C TYR A 64 -2.58 -0.92 -1.65
N GLY A 65 -1.72 -1.91 -1.56
CA GLY A 65 -0.69 -2.01 -0.54
C GLY A 65 0.71 -2.06 -1.18
N LEU A 66 1.68 -1.36 -0.61
CA LEU A 66 3.10 -1.51 -0.98
C LEU A 66 3.87 -1.96 0.25
N THR A 67 4.51 -3.12 0.17
CA THR A 67 5.28 -3.66 1.30
C THR A 67 6.72 -3.94 0.94
N GLU A 68 7.62 -3.71 1.89
CA GLU A 68 9.02 -4.13 1.82
C GLU A 68 9.37 -4.91 3.09
N ILE A 69 9.97 -6.08 2.88
CA ILE A 69 10.33 -7.03 3.92
C ILE A 69 11.79 -7.37 3.71
N THR A 70 12.58 -7.39 4.78
CA THR A 70 14.01 -7.69 4.67
C THR A 70 14.43 -8.86 5.54
N ALA A 71 15.61 -9.40 5.23
CA ALA A 71 16.25 -10.37 6.09
C ALA A 71 17.74 -10.04 6.26
N GLY A 72 18.26 -10.36 7.45
CA GLY A 72 19.68 -10.20 7.76
C GLY A 72 20.60 -11.18 7.02
N ARG A 73 20.04 -12.24 6.42
CA ARG A 73 20.77 -13.30 5.71
C ARG A 73 20.18 -13.55 4.32
N ALA A 74 21.05 -13.88 3.36
CA ALA A 74 20.66 -14.18 1.99
C ALA A 74 19.93 -15.52 1.85
N ASP A 75 20.26 -16.49 2.69
CA ASP A 75 19.69 -17.84 2.75
C ASP A 75 18.55 -17.96 3.77
N SER A 76 17.84 -16.85 4.03
CA SER A 76 16.78 -16.80 5.05
C SER A 76 15.50 -17.55 4.68
N GLY A 77 15.33 -17.95 3.41
CA GLY A 77 14.07 -18.50 2.91
C GLY A 77 12.94 -17.46 2.84
N LEU A 78 13.29 -16.16 2.84
CA LEU A 78 12.31 -15.08 2.87
C LEU A 78 11.32 -15.16 1.71
N ASP A 79 11.82 -15.34 0.47
CA ASP A 79 10.97 -15.32 -0.72
C ASP A 79 9.91 -16.42 -0.64
N GLU A 80 10.31 -17.67 -0.41
CA GLU A 80 9.40 -18.80 -0.26
C GLU A 80 8.39 -18.57 0.90
N THR A 81 8.86 -18.06 2.03
CA THR A 81 7.99 -17.80 3.20
C THR A 81 6.92 -16.75 2.88
N ILE A 82 7.30 -15.66 2.22
CA ILE A 82 6.41 -14.55 1.90
C ILE A 82 5.50 -14.89 0.73
N GLU A 83 6.00 -15.56 -0.31
CA GLU A 83 5.21 -16.03 -1.44
C GLU A 83 4.11 -17.00 -0.98
N ASN A 84 4.44 -17.94 -0.07
CA ASN A 84 3.44 -18.84 0.51
C ASN A 84 2.37 -18.06 1.29
N ALA A 85 2.76 -17.11 2.15
CA ALA A 85 1.81 -16.31 2.92
C ALA A 85 0.91 -15.44 2.02
N LEU A 86 1.45 -14.84 0.96
CA LEU A 86 0.69 -14.08 -0.02
C LEU A 86 -0.24 -14.98 -0.85
N GLY A 87 0.20 -16.19 -1.19
CA GLY A 87 -0.61 -17.20 -1.85
C GLY A 87 -1.83 -17.60 -1.01
N GLU A 88 -1.65 -17.89 0.28
CA GLU A 88 -2.75 -18.20 1.20
C GLU A 88 -3.75 -17.04 1.31
N LEU A 89 -3.27 -15.80 1.36
CA LEU A 89 -4.11 -14.60 1.41
C LEU A 89 -4.88 -14.36 0.11
N PHE A 90 -4.28 -14.67 -1.03
CA PHE A 90 -4.92 -14.61 -2.33
C PHE A 90 -6.02 -15.67 -2.45
N GLU A 91 -5.74 -16.93 -2.08
CA GLU A 91 -6.73 -18.02 -2.07
C GLU A 91 -7.90 -17.73 -1.11
N ALA A 92 -7.64 -17.05 0.00
CA ALA A 92 -8.64 -16.61 0.96
C ALA A 92 -9.44 -15.36 0.50
N GLY A 93 -9.06 -14.74 -0.63
CA GLY A 93 -9.70 -13.52 -1.15
C GLY A 93 -9.40 -12.26 -0.33
N VAL A 94 -8.39 -12.28 0.54
CA VAL A 94 -7.94 -11.11 1.30
C VAL A 94 -7.14 -10.16 0.40
N VAL A 95 -6.41 -10.72 -0.56
CA VAL A 95 -5.68 -9.99 -1.60
C VAL A 95 -6.30 -10.36 -2.95
N SER A 96 -6.55 -9.35 -3.78
CA SER A 96 -7.15 -9.53 -5.11
C SER A 96 -6.11 -9.80 -6.18
N ASP A 97 -4.90 -9.27 -6.03
CA ASP A 97 -3.76 -9.53 -6.92
C ASP A 97 -2.44 -9.12 -6.24
N VAL A 98 -1.32 -9.69 -6.68
CA VAL A 98 0.02 -9.48 -6.14
C VAL A 98 1.05 -9.37 -7.26
N VAL A 99 1.87 -8.31 -7.22
CA VAL A 99 3.06 -8.21 -8.07
C VAL A 99 4.30 -8.06 -7.20
N ILE A 100 5.16 -9.08 -7.21
CA ILE A 100 6.45 -9.08 -6.52
C ILE A 100 7.53 -8.52 -7.46
N ALA A 101 8.31 -7.57 -6.98
CA ALA A 101 9.42 -7.00 -7.73
C ALA A 101 10.49 -8.07 -8.03
N GLN A 102 10.78 -8.27 -9.32
CA GLN A 102 11.73 -9.27 -9.80
C GLN A 102 13.18 -8.78 -9.81
N ASN A 103 13.39 -7.47 -9.62
CA ASN A 103 14.70 -6.83 -9.61
C ASN A 103 14.63 -5.43 -8.96
N ASP A 104 15.79 -4.82 -8.73
CA ASP A 104 15.91 -3.50 -8.10
C ASP A 104 15.28 -2.36 -8.91
N SER A 105 15.19 -2.49 -10.23
CA SER A 105 14.53 -1.49 -11.08
C SER A 105 13.03 -1.49 -10.82
N GLN A 106 12.37 -2.66 -10.88
CA GLN A 106 10.94 -2.78 -10.60
C GLN A 106 10.61 -2.39 -9.15
N ARG A 107 11.48 -2.74 -8.21
CA ARG A 107 11.38 -2.25 -6.83
C ARG A 107 11.41 -0.72 -6.77
N GLY A 108 12.36 -0.12 -7.47
CA GLY A 108 12.48 1.34 -7.60
C GLY A 108 11.22 1.97 -8.21
N ASP A 109 10.64 1.34 -9.23
CA ASP A 109 9.42 1.82 -9.89
C ASP A 109 8.22 1.84 -8.93
N PHE A 110 8.09 0.81 -8.06
CA PHE A 110 7.02 0.77 -7.06
C PHE A 110 7.17 1.86 -6.01
N TRP A 111 8.39 2.08 -5.50
CA TRP A 111 8.66 3.15 -4.54
C TRP A 111 8.52 4.53 -5.18
N TYR A 112 8.97 4.69 -6.41
CA TYR A 112 8.79 5.92 -7.17
C TYR A 112 7.30 6.26 -7.33
N LEU A 113 6.45 5.27 -7.64
CA LEU A 113 5.01 5.49 -7.73
C LEU A 113 4.43 6.01 -6.40
N ARG A 114 4.86 5.44 -5.26
CA ARG A 114 4.45 5.90 -3.93
C ARG A 114 4.92 7.31 -3.61
N GLU A 115 6.16 7.65 -3.96
CA GLU A 115 6.75 8.98 -3.74
C GLU A 115 6.11 10.04 -4.65
N ALA A 116 5.81 9.67 -5.89
CA ALA A 116 5.19 10.50 -6.91
C ALA A 116 3.83 11.08 -6.47
N ILE A 117 3.07 10.38 -5.63
CA ILE A 117 1.78 10.85 -5.08
C ILE A 117 1.94 12.21 -4.39
N VAL A 118 3.03 12.41 -3.64
CA VAL A 118 3.24 13.63 -2.84
C VAL A 118 3.41 14.85 -3.76
N GLU A 119 4.26 14.72 -4.78
CA GLU A 119 4.50 15.77 -5.76
C GLU A 119 3.28 16.00 -6.67
N ALA A 120 2.63 14.92 -7.09
CA ALA A 120 1.46 14.97 -7.96
C ALA A 120 0.28 15.71 -7.29
N GLN A 121 0.06 15.51 -5.98
CA GLN A 121 -0.96 16.24 -5.23
C GLN A 121 -0.78 17.76 -5.26
N ARG A 122 0.45 18.26 -5.36
CA ARG A 122 0.72 19.70 -5.47
C ARG A 122 0.22 20.27 -6.80
N LEU A 123 0.16 19.43 -7.84
CA LEU A 123 -0.25 19.79 -9.19
C LEU A 123 -1.76 19.60 -9.43
N GLU A 124 -2.42 18.82 -8.56
CA GLU A 124 -3.84 18.45 -8.65
C GLU A 124 -4.83 19.53 -8.15
N GLY A 125 -4.31 20.69 -7.72
CA GLY A 125 -5.09 21.84 -7.26
C GLY A 125 -5.09 22.03 -5.74
N GLY A 126 -6.18 22.58 -5.20
CA GLY A 126 -6.32 22.85 -3.76
C GLY A 126 -6.34 21.56 -2.94
N SER A 127 -5.57 21.51 -1.86
CA SER A 127 -5.44 20.33 -0.99
C SER A 127 -5.57 20.71 0.48
N ILE A 128 -6.42 19.99 1.22
CA ILE A 128 -6.55 20.10 2.68
C ILE A 128 -5.85 18.88 3.27
N LYS A 129 -4.61 19.07 3.74
CA LYS A 129 -3.75 17.98 4.22
C LYS A 129 -3.83 17.84 5.73
N HIS A 130 -3.92 16.60 6.18
CA HIS A 130 -3.80 16.21 7.58
C HIS A 130 -2.79 15.08 7.65
N ASP A 131 -1.78 15.25 8.51
CA ASP A 131 -0.84 14.20 8.88
C ASP A 131 -1.16 13.82 10.33
N ILE A 132 -1.74 12.63 10.48
CA ILE A 132 -2.43 12.21 11.70
C ILE A 132 -2.12 10.74 11.96
N SER A 133 -2.23 10.34 13.22
CA SER A 133 -2.09 8.96 13.65
C SER A 133 -3.27 8.51 14.50
N VAL A 134 -3.62 7.24 14.36
CA VAL A 134 -4.59 6.54 15.22
C VAL A 134 -4.00 5.19 15.64
N PRO A 135 -4.54 4.49 16.64
CA PRO A 135 -4.10 3.12 16.89
C PRO A 135 -4.25 2.27 15.62
N VAL A 136 -3.25 1.46 15.28
CA VAL A 136 -3.24 0.61 14.07
C VAL A 136 -4.53 -0.19 13.90
N SER A 137 -5.07 -0.71 15.01
CA SER A 137 -6.33 -1.46 15.04
C SER A 137 -7.59 -0.66 14.69
N ARG A 138 -7.48 0.68 14.58
CA ARG A 138 -8.56 1.61 14.28
C ARG A 138 -8.38 2.34 12.95
N ILE A 139 -7.29 2.08 12.22
CA ILE A 139 -7.03 2.76 10.93
C ILE A 139 -8.18 2.51 9.95
N ALA A 140 -8.63 1.25 9.80
CA ALA A 140 -9.71 0.93 8.87
C ALA A 140 -11.00 1.70 9.20
N ASP A 141 -11.47 1.61 10.45
CA ASP A 141 -12.65 2.35 10.93
C ASP A 141 -12.50 3.87 10.72
N PHE A 142 -11.30 4.40 10.99
CA PHE A 142 -11.02 5.82 10.87
C PHE A 142 -11.09 6.30 9.41
N ILE A 143 -10.51 5.53 8.49
CA ILE A 143 -10.53 5.83 7.06
C ILE A 143 -11.98 5.83 6.56
N GLU A 144 -12.74 4.78 6.85
CA GLU A 144 -14.14 4.64 6.40
C GLU A 144 -15.01 5.78 6.93
N ALA A 145 -15.04 5.97 8.25
CA ALA A 145 -15.84 7.02 8.88
C ALA A 145 -15.37 8.43 8.47
N GLY A 146 -14.07 8.61 8.24
CA GLY A 146 -13.48 9.86 7.80
C GLY A 146 -13.92 10.21 6.38
N ILE A 147 -13.82 9.27 5.44
CA ILE A 147 -14.26 9.43 4.05
C ILE A 147 -15.75 9.78 4.00
N ASP A 148 -16.59 9.02 4.71
CA ASP A 148 -18.03 9.29 4.76
C ASP A 148 -18.33 10.70 5.27
N ARG A 149 -17.69 11.08 6.37
CA ARG A 149 -17.95 12.37 7.02
C ARG A 149 -17.51 13.55 6.17
N VAL A 150 -16.33 13.48 5.55
CA VAL A 150 -15.85 14.60 4.71
C VAL A 150 -16.67 14.73 3.43
N THR A 151 -17.14 13.61 2.87
CA THR A 151 -17.99 13.60 1.67
C THR A 151 -19.38 14.18 1.98
N GLU A 152 -19.93 13.93 3.17
CA GLU A 152 -21.17 14.59 3.63
C GLU A 152 -21.02 16.11 3.75
N ILE A 153 -19.88 16.57 4.28
CA ILE A 153 -19.60 18.01 4.45
C ILE A 153 -19.32 18.70 3.11
N MET A 154 -18.63 18.02 2.20
CA MET A 154 -18.21 18.54 0.90
C MET A 154 -18.41 17.45 -0.17
N PRO A 155 -19.57 17.42 -0.84
CA PRO A 155 -19.92 16.35 -1.78
C PRO A 155 -18.94 16.15 -2.95
N ASP A 156 -18.27 17.23 -3.38
CA ASP A 156 -17.29 17.20 -4.48
C ASP A 156 -15.84 16.93 -3.99
N ILE A 157 -15.64 16.62 -2.70
CA ILE A 157 -14.31 16.30 -2.17
C ILE A 157 -13.80 15.01 -2.81
N ARG A 158 -12.48 14.94 -2.98
CA ARG A 158 -11.79 13.76 -3.49
C ARG A 158 -10.86 13.25 -2.39
N PRO A 159 -11.31 12.33 -1.53
CA PRO A 159 -10.47 11.80 -0.46
C PRO A 159 -9.25 11.08 -1.04
N THR A 160 -8.05 11.59 -0.72
CA THR A 160 -6.77 11.01 -1.12
C THR A 160 -6.09 10.45 0.11
N VAL A 161 -6.40 9.18 0.42
CA VAL A 161 -5.88 8.49 1.61
C VAL A 161 -4.71 7.61 1.23
N PHE A 162 -3.56 7.82 1.86
CA PHE A 162 -2.38 6.98 1.72
C PHE A 162 -1.44 7.21 2.90
N GLY A 163 -0.62 6.23 3.26
CA GLY A 163 0.35 6.35 4.35
C GLY A 163 0.79 5.01 4.95
N HIS A 164 1.59 5.10 6.01
CA HIS A 164 2.18 3.96 6.71
C HIS A 164 1.15 3.28 7.63
N ILE A 165 0.60 2.14 7.21
CA ILE A 165 -0.45 1.47 7.99
C ILE A 165 0.09 0.77 9.25
N GLY A 166 1.40 0.47 9.27
CA GLY A 166 2.07 -0.18 10.41
C GLY A 166 2.35 0.75 11.59
N ASP A 167 2.38 2.07 11.35
CA ASP A 167 2.84 3.05 12.33
C ASP A 167 1.69 3.78 13.05
N GLY A 168 0.46 3.68 12.54
CA GLY A 168 -0.73 4.33 13.10
C GLY A 168 -1.11 5.61 12.39
#